data_AF-A0A968PUR1-F1
#
_entry.id   AF-A0A968PUR1-F1
#
_cell.length_a   1.000
_cell.length_b   1.000
_cell.length_c   1.000
_cell.angle_alpha   90.00
_cell.angle_beta   90.00
_cell.angle_gamma   90.00
#
_symmetry.space_group_name_H-M   'P 1'
#
loop_
_entity.id
_entity.type
_entity.pdbx_description
1 polymer ?
#
loop_
_entity_poly.entity_id
_entity_poly.type
_entity_poly.pdbx_seq_one_letter_code
_entity_poly.pdbx_strand_id
1 'polypeptide(L)'
;MAIPIRGTDDSNLLYGTNDADRIEGLLGNDTLYGGSGGDDIIVAGPVSPVLGYTDDDVVFGDTFAGGNTNDKIYGGYGNDTLHGDSYAEGSGGGNDFLYGDSGNDTLIGGDGNDFLDGGLHTDTLFGGNGNDTLVGSSGNDSLNGGSGYDVAAYYRSFTTYSATFTSNGAVQITDPDGTDRLTGIERINFSDGFYNVHTGDNNNNALTANPNVWSLLYGGNGNDTLTGGNGNDVLAGGNGNDTLVGGSGQDSATYFGSFTSYGATFTSNGAVQITGSEGTDLLTGIERINFTNGYYNVYTGDAGNNELSADRNVWSLLYGGDGSDRLIGGNGNDTLYGGNEYDQLYGGAGDDVMQGDGGNDLVLGHEGNDRLVGGDGNDTLLGGSLSRTEGTQRDVLTGGAGSDTFVLGDTSNNVNYIFYTNAGKNDYALITDWDPKSSSSDTTFDRVQLAGNSSQYKLQSSSISGIGGSAKDTEILFKLNNSWERIGIIQDSTQFSLSRDAVFV
;
A
#
# COMPACT_ATOMS: atom_id res chain seq x y z
N MET A 1 -3.21 -11.05 -57.52
CA MET A 1 -2.33 -10.05 -56.89
C MET A 1 -2.62 -8.74 -57.57
N ALA A 2 -3.33 -7.85 -56.88
CA ALA A 2 -3.37 -6.45 -57.25
C ALA A 2 -1.95 -5.89 -57.22
N ILE A 3 -1.66 -4.92 -58.09
CA ILE A 3 -0.38 -4.21 -58.08
C ILE A 3 -0.43 -3.24 -56.90
N PRO A 4 0.58 -3.18 -56.02
CA PRO A 4 0.57 -2.28 -54.87
C PRO A 4 0.42 -0.81 -55.31
N ILE A 5 -0.36 -0.05 -54.55
CA ILE A 5 -0.44 1.40 -54.66
C ILE A 5 0.77 1.94 -53.91
N ARG A 6 1.75 2.46 -54.64
CA ARG A 6 3.04 2.83 -54.07
C ARG A 6 3.31 4.33 -54.23
N GLY A 7 3.68 4.96 -53.12
CA GLY A 7 4.14 6.33 -53.04
C GLY A 7 5.56 6.52 -53.60
N THR A 8 6.14 7.65 -53.21
CA THR A 8 7.46 8.16 -53.54
C THR A 8 8.21 8.45 -52.24
N ASP A 9 9.48 8.85 -52.32
CA ASP A 9 10.23 9.26 -51.12
C ASP A 9 9.89 10.69 -50.63
N ASP A 10 8.74 11.23 -51.04
CA ASP A 10 8.20 12.56 -50.68
C ASP A 10 6.83 12.33 -50.05
N SER A 11 6.39 13.21 -49.13
CA SER A 11 5.04 13.18 -48.56
C SER A 11 3.93 12.97 -49.59
N ASN A 12 3.10 11.96 -49.36
CA ASN A 12 2.07 11.51 -50.27
C ASN A 12 0.68 11.54 -49.66
N LEU A 13 -0.30 11.56 -50.56
CA LEU A 13 -1.70 11.36 -50.25
C LEU A 13 -2.17 10.19 -51.12
N LEU A 14 -2.30 9.01 -50.54
CA LEU A 14 -2.63 7.77 -51.23
C LEU A 14 -4.04 7.31 -50.86
N TYR A 15 -4.77 6.81 -51.85
CA TYR A 15 -6.11 6.27 -51.68
C TYR A 15 -6.17 4.90 -52.32
N GLY A 16 -6.56 3.88 -51.57
CA GLY A 16 -7.00 2.63 -52.14
C GLY A 16 -8.46 2.68 -52.58
N THR A 17 -8.97 1.50 -52.87
CA THR A 17 -10.19 1.24 -53.62
C THR A 17 -11.22 0.55 -52.73
N ASN A 18 -12.31 0.05 -53.31
CA ASN A 18 -13.28 -0.71 -52.55
C ASN A 18 -12.92 -2.21 -52.43
N ASP A 19 -11.81 -2.62 -53.07
CA ASP A 19 -11.27 -3.98 -53.00
C ASP A 19 -10.11 -4.01 -52.01
N ALA A 20 -9.65 -5.21 -51.61
CA ALA A 20 -8.46 -5.35 -50.77
C ALA A 20 -7.21 -4.84 -51.50
N ASP A 21 -6.57 -3.83 -50.92
CA ASP A 21 -5.42 -3.11 -51.44
C ASP A 21 -4.16 -3.37 -50.61
N ARG A 22 -3.02 -3.17 -51.27
CA ARG A 22 -1.72 -3.06 -50.60
C ARG A 22 -1.17 -1.68 -50.90
N ILE A 23 -1.03 -0.85 -49.88
CA ILE A 23 -0.57 0.53 -50.02
C ILE A 23 0.80 0.66 -49.35
N GLU A 24 1.77 1.21 -50.07
CA GLU A 24 3.13 1.42 -49.59
C GLU A 24 3.49 2.92 -49.69
N GLY A 25 3.62 3.61 -48.55
CA GLY A 25 3.91 5.06 -48.47
C GLY A 25 5.33 5.41 -48.94
N LEU A 26 6.32 4.72 -48.35
CA LEU A 26 7.77 4.87 -48.52
C LEU A 26 8.42 5.88 -47.57
N LEU A 27 8.93 7.02 -48.05
CA LEU A 27 9.56 8.04 -47.19
C LEU A 27 8.76 9.33 -47.27
N GLY A 28 8.87 10.15 -46.23
CA GLY A 28 8.14 11.39 -46.07
C GLY A 28 6.80 11.18 -45.36
N ASN A 29 6.30 12.23 -44.73
CA ASN A 29 5.05 12.18 -43.98
C ASN A 29 3.87 11.96 -44.94
N ASP A 30 3.34 10.76 -44.95
CA ASP A 30 2.29 10.31 -45.82
C ASP A 30 0.93 10.34 -45.11
N THR A 31 -0.12 10.51 -45.92
CA THR A 31 -1.49 10.25 -45.52
C THR A 31 -2.07 9.17 -46.41
N LEU A 32 -2.35 8.00 -45.83
CA LEU A 32 -2.82 6.83 -46.56
C LEU A 32 -4.24 6.51 -46.13
N TYR A 33 -5.08 6.18 -47.10
CA TYR A 33 -6.42 5.65 -46.84
C TYR A 33 -6.57 4.31 -47.57
N GLY A 34 -6.83 3.23 -46.85
CA GLY A 34 -6.97 1.88 -47.39
C GLY A 34 -8.11 1.77 -48.38
N GLY A 35 -9.30 2.25 -48.01
CA GLY A 35 -10.43 2.17 -48.92
C GLY A 35 -11.70 1.75 -48.22
N SER A 36 -12.35 0.70 -48.72
CA SER A 36 -13.40 -0.05 -48.00
C SER A 36 -13.14 -1.56 -48.03
N GLY A 37 -11.91 -1.95 -48.41
CA GLY A 37 -11.43 -3.32 -48.52
C GLY A 37 -10.76 -3.78 -47.23
N GLY A 38 -10.28 -5.02 -47.19
CA GLY A 38 -9.38 -5.45 -46.11
C GLY A 38 -7.95 -5.23 -46.56
N ASP A 39 -7.32 -4.17 -46.06
CA ASP A 39 -6.15 -3.54 -46.66
C ASP A 39 -4.86 -3.85 -45.89
N ASP A 40 -3.75 -3.98 -46.62
CA ASP A 40 -2.38 -4.15 -46.09
C ASP A 40 -1.62 -2.84 -46.33
N ILE A 41 -1.63 -1.96 -45.33
CA ILE A 41 -1.05 -0.62 -45.41
C ILE A 41 0.29 -0.59 -44.66
N ILE A 42 1.34 -0.29 -45.39
CA ILE A 42 2.72 -0.28 -44.89
C ILE A 42 3.31 1.08 -45.18
N VAL A 43 3.60 1.88 -44.15
CA VAL A 43 4.17 3.21 -44.43
C VAL A 43 5.66 3.13 -44.74
N ALA A 44 6.41 2.22 -44.09
CA ALA A 44 7.84 2.00 -44.37
C ALA A 44 8.16 0.58 -44.92
N GLY A 45 8.79 0.51 -46.10
CA GLY A 45 9.15 -0.77 -46.76
C GLY A 45 10.26 -1.56 -46.03
N PRO A 46 10.32 -2.91 -46.18
CA PRO A 46 11.23 -3.73 -45.39
C PRO A 46 12.61 -3.83 -46.07
N VAL A 47 13.58 -2.94 -45.80
CA VAL A 47 15.02 -3.28 -45.91
C VAL A 47 15.99 -2.19 -45.37
N SER A 48 16.60 -2.50 -44.22
CA SER A 48 17.96 -2.16 -43.75
C SER A 48 18.13 -1.05 -42.68
N PRO A 49 18.94 -1.30 -41.62
CA PRO A 49 19.01 -0.48 -40.40
C PRO A 49 20.08 0.61 -40.50
N VAL A 50 19.95 1.56 -41.43
CA VAL A 50 20.94 2.65 -41.57
C VAL A 50 20.25 4.01 -41.68
N LEU A 51 20.21 4.68 -40.51
CA LEU A 51 20.13 6.13 -40.31
C LEU A 51 18.91 6.85 -40.91
N GLY A 52 17.88 7.06 -40.08
CA GLY A 52 17.00 8.23 -40.15
C GLY A 52 15.64 8.05 -40.82
N TYR A 53 14.87 7.05 -40.40
CA TYR A 53 13.42 7.00 -40.65
C TYR A 53 12.75 7.59 -39.40
N THR A 54 12.12 8.76 -39.51
CA THR A 54 11.49 9.50 -38.39
C THR A 54 10.27 10.28 -38.91
N ASP A 55 9.66 9.80 -39.99
CA ASP A 55 8.58 10.52 -40.64
C ASP A 55 7.31 10.20 -39.86
N ASP A 56 6.52 11.23 -39.54
CA ASP A 56 5.29 11.06 -38.76
C ASP A 56 4.13 10.91 -39.74
N ASP A 57 3.50 9.73 -39.77
CA ASP A 57 2.50 9.34 -40.76
C ASP A 57 1.08 9.29 -40.20
N VAL A 58 0.10 9.45 -41.09
CA VAL A 58 -1.32 9.30 -40.73
C VAL A 58 -1.97 8.27 -41.64
N VAL A 59 -2.42 7.16 -41.05
CA VAL A 59 -3.00 6.04 -41.79
C VAL A 59 -4.42 5.77 -41.34
N PHE A 60 -5.31 5.60 -42.30
CA PHE A 60 -6.66 5.14 -42.09
C PHE A 60 -6.86 3.82 -42.85
N GLY A 61 -7.36 2.78 -42.17
CA GLY A 61 -7.85 1.57 -42.82
C GLY A 61 -8.95 1.92 -43.82
N ASP A 62 -9.88 2.79 -43.42
CA ASP A 62 -11.01 3.18 -44.26
C ASP A 62 -11.07 4.66 -44.66
N THR A 63 -11.60 4.93 -45.86
CA THR A 63 -11.79 6.31 -46.38
C THR A 63 -13.07 6.98 -45.92
N PHE A 64 -14.17 6.24 -45.75
CA PHE A 64 -15.51 6.76 -45.47
C PHE A 64 -16.37 5.67 -44.82
N ALA A 65 -17.12 6.02 -43.76
CA ALA A 65 -18.19 5.25 -43.12
C ALA A 65 -18.69 4.04 -43.94
N GLY A 66 -18.24 2.83 -43.58
CA GLY A 66 -18.80 1.59 -44.12
C GLY A 66 -17.83 0.47 -44.51
N GLY A 67 -16.51 0.59 -44.35
CA GLY A 67 -15.67 -0.62 -44.28
C GLY A 67 -16.05 -1.39 -43.02
N ASN A 68 -16.26 -2.69 -43.17
CA ASN A 68 -16.54 -3.62 -42.06
C ASN A 68 -15.50 -4.73 -42.10
N THR A 69 -14.29 -4.38 -42.54
CA THR A 69 -13.26 -5.28 -43.03
C THR A 69 -12.07 -5.18 -42.12
N ASN A 70 -11.29 -6.24 -42.09
CA ASN A 70 -10.14 -6.31 -41.21
C ASN A 70 -8.93 -5.74 -41.94
N ASP A 71 -8.38 -4.69 -41.38
CA ASP A 71 -7.22 -4.01 -41.91
C ASP A 71 -5.94 -4.38 -41.15
N LYS A 72 -4.81 -4.26 -41.84
CA LYS A 72 -3.47 -4.42 -41.26
C LYS A 72 -2.65 -3.20 -41.57
N ILE A 73 -2.23 -2.51 -40.51
CA ILE A 73 -1.57 -1.22 -40.60
C ILE A 73 -0.25 -1.27 -39.83
N TYR A 74 0.83 -0.83 -40.49
CA TYR A 74 2.17 -0.72 -39.93
C TYR A 74 2.67 0.72 -40.05
N GLY A 75 2.87 1.40 -38.92
CA GLY A 75 3.42 2.77 -38.84
C GLY A 75 4.90 2.79 -39.20
N GLY A 76 5.71 2.02 -38.50
CA GLY A 76 7.12 1.81 -38.83
C GLY A 76 8.05 2.64 -37.94
N TYR A 77 8.66 3.68 -38.48
CA TYR A 77 9.52 4.55 -37.67
C TYR A 77 9.01 5.97 -37.74
N GLY A 78 8.70 6.59 -36.60
CA GLY A 78 8.00 7.86 -36.60
C GLY A 78 7.13 7.99 -35.37
N ASN A 79 6.45 9.11 -35.20
CA ASN A 79 5.33 9.20 -34.27
C ASN A 79 4.06 9.16 -35.13
N ASP A 80 3.53 7.96 -35.32
CA ASP A 80 2.49 7.69 -36.29
C ASP A 80 1.09 7.78 -35.66
N THR A 81 0.09 8.10 -36.47
CA THR A 81 -1.32 8.02 -36.08
C THR A 81 -2.04 7.01 -36.97
N LEU A 82 -2.43 5.89 -36.38
CA LEU A 82 -3.04 4.76 -37.08
C LEU A 82 -4.50 4.62 -36.65
N HIS A 83 -5.41 4.59 -37.62
CA HIS A 83 -6.83 4.33 -37.44
C HIS A 83 -7.21 3.04 -38.16
N GLY A 84 -7.78 2.07 -37.43
CA GLY A 84 -8.39 0.87 -38.05
C GLY A 84 -9.56 1.25 -38.94
N ASP A 85 -10.31 2.28 -38.55
CA ASP A 85 -11.51 2.72 -39.25
C ASP A 85 -11.36 4.09 -39.97
N SER A 86 -12.52 4.65 -40.36
CA SER A 86 -12.61 5.98 -40.95
C SER A 86 -12.71 7.07 -39.88
N TYR A 87 -12.26 8.29 -40.20
CA TYR A 87 -12.34 9.48 -39.33
C TYR A 87 -13.73 9.83 -38.74
N ALA A 88 -14.81 9.23 -39.25
CA ALA A 88 -16.17 9.44 -38.75
C ALA A 88 -16.54 8.37 -37.70
N GLU A 89 -16.43 8.72 -36.42
CA GLU A 89 -16.76 7.84 -35.28
C GLU A 89 -18.10 7.11 -35.47
N GLY A 90 -18.09 5.78 -35.23
CA GLY A 90 -19.28 4.94 -35.07
C GLY A 90 -19.91 4.40 -36.36
N SER A 91 -19.12 4.18 -37.41
CA SER A 91 -19.65 3.59 -38.65
C SER A 91 -18.68 2.73 -39.49
N GLY A 92 -17.50 2.39 -38.98
CA GLY A 92 -16.60 1.40 -39.57
C GLY A 92 -16.46 0.24 -38.60
N GLY A 93 -16.74 -0.98 -39.06
CA GLY A 93 -16.47 -2.19 -38.29
C GLY A 93 -15.16 -2.81 -38.73
N GLY A 94 -14.61 -3.73 -37.97
CA GLY A 94 -13.38 -4.43 -38.36
C GLY A 94 -12.95 -5.36 -37.26
N ASN A 95 -11.91 -6.12 -37.48
CA ASN A 95 -11.12 -6.66 -36.37
C ASN A 95 -9.69 -6.44 -36.85
N ASP A 96 -9.18 -5.26 -36.54
CA ASP A 96 -8.03 -4.67 -37.20
C ASP A 96 -6.74 -5.02 -36.47
N PHE A 97 -5.63 -4.95 -37.19
CA PHE A 97 -4.29 -5.17 -36.63
C PHE A 97 -3.45 -3.92 -36.88
N LEU A 98 -3.17 -3.18 -35.82
CA LEU A 98 -2.38 -1.95 -35.86
C LEU A 98 -1.05 -2.18 -35.14
N TYR A 99 0.04 -1.81 -35.80
CA TYR A 99 1.40 -1.91 -35.29
C TYR A 99 2.09 -0.55 -35.42
N GLY A 100 2.40 0.10 -34.30
CA GLY A 100 3.14 1.38 -34.26
C GLY A 100 4.62 1.21 -34.63
N ASP A 101 5.21 0.11 -34.16
CA ASP A 101 6.63 -0.24 -34.31
C ASP A 101 7.57 0.65 -33.47
N SER A 102 8.08 1.77 -33.99
CA SER A 102 9.07 2.59 -33.26
C SER A 102 8.76 4.07 -33.31
N GLY A 103 8.43 4.60 -32.14
CA GLY A 103 8.35 6.02 -31.82
C GLY A 103 7.17 6.24 -30.88
N ASN A 104 6.63 7.45 -30.78
CA ASN A 104 5.52 7.69 -29.85
C ASN A 104 4.21 7.70 -30.64
N ASP A 105 3.61 6.53 -30.79
CA ASP A 105 2.53 6.30 -31.72
C ASP A 105 1.16 6.50 -31.07
N THR A 106 0.16 6.80 -31.89
CA THR A 106 -1.26 6.84 -31.51
C THR A 106 -2.03 5.84 -32.35
N LEU A 107 -2.54 4.79 -31.71
CA LEU A 107 -3.31 3.73 -32.38
C LEU A 107 -4.77 3.79 -31.92
N ILE A 108 -5.69 3.76 -32.87
CA ILE A 108 -7.14 3.82 -32.65
C ILE A 108 -7.79 2.66 -33.42
N GLY A 109 -8.31 1.66 -32.70
CA GLY A 109 -8.96 0.48 -33.29
C GLY A 109 -10.27 0.85 -33.98
N GLY A 110 -11.26 1.30 -33.21
CA GLY A 110 -12.57 1.72 -33.74
C GLY A 110 -13.69 0.83 -33.22
N ASP A 111 -14.63 0.43 -34.09
CA ASP A 111 -15.59 -0.63 -33.75
C ASP A 111 -15.01 -1.98 -34.21
N GLY A 112 -14.90 -2.97 -33.33
CA GLY A 112 -14.28 -4.23 -33.72
C GLY A 112 -13.84 -5.09 -32.56
N ASN A 113 -13.06 -6.12 -32.84
CA ASN A 113 -12.25 -6.77 -31.80
C ASN A 113 -10.82 -6.65 -32.31
N ASP A 114 -10.18 -5.57 -31.93
CA ASP A 114 -8.96 -5.10 -32.56
C ASP A 114 -7.72 -5.59 -31.80
N PHE A 115 -6.61 -5.62 -32.51
CA PHE A 115 -5.29 -5.90 -31.95
C PHE A 115 -4.39 -4.68 -32.20
N LEU A 116 -3.92 -4.06 -31.12
CA LEU A 116 -3.06 -2.89 -31.16
C LEU A 116 -1.74 -3.21 -30.46
N ASP A 117 -0.60 -2.99 -31.14
CA ASP A 117 0.75 -3.08 -30.58
C ASP A 117 1.49 -1.76 -30.79
N GLY A 118 1.79 -1.04 -29.70
CA GLY A 118 2.48 0.25 -29.72
C GLY A 118 3.91 0.09 -30.19
N GLY A 119 4.69 -0.73 -29.48
CA GLY A 119 6.04 -1.09 -29.88
C GLY A 119 7.09 -0.47 -28.98
N LEU A 120 7.98 0.35 -29.53
CA LEU A 120 9.03 1.02 -28.76
C LEU A 120 8.68 2.47 -28.50
N HIS A 121 8.99 2.95 -27.29
CA HIS A 121 8.78 4.31 -26.77
C HIS A 121 7.38 4.51 -26.20
N THR A 122 6.89 5.74 -26.09
CA THR A 122 5.68 6.05 -25.31
C THR A 122 4.48 6.15 -26.21
N ASP A 123 3.63 5.14 -26.16
CA ASP A 123 2.50 4.99 -27.08
C ASP A 123 1.15 5.29 -26.42
N THR A 124 0.17 5.63 -27.24
CA THR A 124 -1.23 5.81 -26.83
C THR A 124 -2.13 4.91 -27.66
N LEU A 125 -2.79 3.95 -27.00
CA LEU A 125 -3.64 2.95 -27.65
C LEU A 125 -5.09 3.11 -27.19
N PHE A 126 -6.02 3.19 -28.14
CA PHE A 126 -7.46 3.21 -27.92
C PHE A 126 -8.10 2.03 -28.66
N GLY A 127 -8.64 1.05 -27.93
CA GLY A 127 -9.38 -0.08 -28.52
C GLY A 127 -10.65 0.40 -29.19
N GLY A 128 -11.57 0.96 -28.41
CA GLY A 128 -12.81 1.54 -28.92
C GLY A 128 -14.02 0.74 -28.47
N ASN A 129 -14.83 0.27 -29.41
CA ASN A 129 -15.97 -0.59 -29.11
C ASN A 129 -15.66 -2.04 -29.48
N GLY A 130 -15.96 -2.97 -28.57
CA GLY A 130 -15.84 -4.41 -28.74
C GLY A 130 -14.74 -4.97 -27.84
N ASN A 131 -14.22 -6.17 -28.12
CA ASN A 131 -13.30 -6.83 -27.19
C ASN A 131 -11.88 -6.77 -27.74
N ASP A 132 -11.12 -5.79 -27.30
CA ASP A 132 -9.83 -5.43 -27.89
C ASP A 132 -8.67 -6.07 -27.14
N THR A 133 -7.55 -6.26 -27.85
CA THR A 133 -6.28 -6.70 -27.27
C THR A 133 -5.21 -5.63 -27.51
N LEU A 134 -4.73 -5.03 -26.42
CA LEU A 134 -3.76 -3.94 -26.45
C LEU A 134 -2.42 -4.40 -25.88
N VAL A 135 -1.33 -4.02 -26.56
CA VAL A 135 0.06 -4.31 -26.18
C VAL A 135 0.84 -3.01 -26.25
N GLY A 136 1.26 -2.47 -25.09
CA GLY A 136 2.12 -1.26 -25.07
C GLY A 136 3.56 -1.58 -25.53
N SER A 137 4.05 -2.76 -25.16
CA SER A 137 5.43 -3.20 -25.37
C SER A 137 6.43 -2.45 -24.46
N SER A 138 7.31 -1.58 -24.96
CA SER A 138 8.34 -0.95 -24.12
C SER A 138 8.21 0.56 -24.06
N GLY A 139 8.10 1.10 -22.86
CA GLY A 139 7.98 2.54 -22.63
C GLY A 139 6.97 2.82 -21.54
N ASN A 140 6.41 4.03 -21.55
CA ASN A 140 5.38 4.42 -20.58
C ASN A 140 4.06 4.64 -21.33
N ASP A 141 3.29 3.58 -21.53
CA ASP A 141 2.19 3.58 -22.49
C ASP A 141 0.86 3.94 -21.84
N SER A 142 -0.06 4.49 -22.63
CA SER A 142 -1.44 4.76 -22.21
C SER A 142 -2.39 3.87 -22.99
N LEU A 143 -2.94 2.85 -22.33
CA LEU A 143 -3.85 1.87 -22.94
C LEU A 143 -5.29 2.13 -22.47
N ASN A 144 -6.21 2.28 -23.41
CA ASN A 144 -7.63 2.44 -23.14
C ASN A 144 -8.42 1.40 -23.95
N GLY A 145 -8.98 0.38 -23.30
CA GLY A 145 -9.77 -0.65 -23.99
C GLY A 145 -11.06 -0.07 -24.55
N GLY A 146 -11.79 0.69 -23.73
CA GLY A 146 -13.01 1.37 -24.16
C GLY A 146 -14.25 0.60 -23.71
N SER A 147 -15.13 0.25 -24.64
CA SER A 147 -16.38 -0.46 -24.35
C SER A 147 -16.29 -1.92 -24.76
N GLY A 148 -16.25 -2.83 -23.79
CA GLY A 148 -16.37 -4.26 -24.08
C GLY A 148 -15.66 -5.07 -23.02
N TYR A 149 -15.05 -6.18 -23.42
CA TYR A 149 -14.18 -6.98 -22.56
C TYR A 149 -12.76 -6.95 -23.12
N ASP A 150 -11.96 -6.05 -22.59
CA ASP A 150 -10.68 -5.68 -23.17
C ASP A 150 -9.52 -6.32 -22.40
N VAL A 151 -8.45 -6.60 -23.14
CA VAL A 151 -7.28 -7.31 -22.65
C VAL A 151 -6.02 -6.49 -22.90
N ALA A 152 -5.31 -6.14 -21.83
CA ALA A 152 -3.91 -5.70 -21.94
C ALA A 152 -2.99 -6.93 -21.85
N ALA A 153 -2.05 -7.09 -22.78
CA ALA A 153 -1.15 -8.23 -22.80
C ALA A 153 0.33 -7.84 -22.61
N TYR A 154 0.99 -8.55 -21.71
CA TYR A 154 2.39 -8.40 -21.34
C TYR A 154 3.14 -9.72 -21.52
N TYR A 155 4.36 -9.66 -22.07
CA TYR A 155 5.09 -10.86 -22.47
C TYR A 155 6.04 -11.43 -21.41
N ARG A 156 6.21 -10.78 -20.26
CA ARG A 156 7.07 -11.27 -19.16
C ARG A 156 6.26 -11.92 -18.03
N SER A 157 6.95 -12.48 -17.05
CA SER A 157 6.33 -13.11 -15.87
C SER A 157 5.79 -12.02 -14.95
N PHE A 158 4.69 -12.29 -14.26
CA PHE A 158 4.14 -11.39 -13.25
C PHE A 158 5.16 -10.89 -12.23
N THR A 159 6.14 -11.73 -11.86
CA THR A 159 7.16 -11.37 -10.86
C THR A 159 8.08 -10.23 -11.30
N THR A 160 8.04 -9.84 -12.58
CA THR A 160 8.73 -8.66 -13.09
C THR A 160 7.88 -7.40 -13.06
N TYR A 161 6.57 -7.51 -12.80
CA TYR A 161 5.62 -6.41 -12.80
C TYR A 161 5.11 -6.10 -11.40
N SER A 162 4.81 -4.83 -11.16
CA SER A 162 3.91 -4.42 -10.08
C SER A 162 2.64 -3.83 -10.68
N ALA A 163 1.48 -4.21 -10.14
CA ALA A 163 0.19 -3.65 -10.53
C ALA A 163 -0.43 -2.91 -9.36
N THR A 164 -0.80 -1.65 -9.57
CA THR A 164 -1.44 -0.77 -8.57
C THR A 164 -2.56 0.04 -9.23
N PHE A 165 -3.27 0.84 -8.44
CA PHE A 165 -4.21 1.83 -8.96
C PHE A 165 -3.62 3.24 -8.87
N THR A 166 -4.14 4.13 -9.70
CA THR A 166 -4.06 5.59 -9.53
C THR A 166 -5.30 6.11 -8.82
N SER A 167 -5.23 7.34 -8.31
CA SER A 167 -6.35 7.97 -7.59
C SER A 167 -7.61 8.21 -8.43
N ASN A 168 -7.52 8.11 -9.76
CA ASN A 168 -8.65 8.19 -10.67
C ASN A 168 -9.11 6.82 -11.19
N GLY A 169 -8.68 5.72 -10.57
CA GLY A 169 -9.13 4.36 -10.86
C GLY A 169 -8.48 3.70 -12.08
N ALA A 170 -7.47 4.33 -12.70
CA ALA A 170 -6.69 3.68 -13.73
C ALA A 170 -5.73 2.65 -13.08
N VAL A 171 -5.45 1.56 -13.77
CA VAL A 171 -4.43 0.61 -13.35
C VAL A 171 -3.06 1.13 -13.80
N GLN A 172 -2.07 1.03 -12.93
CA GLN A 172 -0.66 1.24 -13.26
C GLN A 172 0.07 -0.09 -13.26
N ILE A 173 0.73 -0.39 -14.37
CA ILE A 173 1.62 -1.55 -14.51
C ILE A 173 3.04 -1.02 -14.67
N THR A 174 3.92 -1.35 -13.72
CA THR A 174 5.33 -0.93 -13.76
C THR A 174 6.23 -2.13 -13.91
N ASP A 175 7.21 -2.03 -14.82
CA ASP A 175 8.24 -3.02 -15.09
C ASP A 175 9.60 -2.35 -15.41
N PRO A 176 10.66 -3.12 -15.74
CA PRO A 176 11.95 -2.54 -16.11
C PRO A 176 11.98 -1.73 -17.42
N ASP A 177 10.99 -1.90 -18.29
CA ASP A 177 10.88 -1.25 -19.59
C ASP A 177 10.07 0.06 -19.49
N GLY A 178 9.20 0.20 -18.48
CA GLY A 178 8.59 1.47 -18.07
C GLY A 178 7.36 1.33 -17.17
N THR A 179 6.45 2.30 -17.24
CA THR A 179 5.22 2.35 -16.45
C THR A 179 4.04 2.74 -17.32
N ASP A 180 3.12 1.80 -17.47
CA ASP A 180 1.92 1.95 -18.28
C ASP A 180 0.73 2.32 -17.44
N ARG A 181 -0.23 3.02 -18.07
CA ARG A 181 -1.50 3.42 -17.48
C ARG A 181 -2.65 2.85 -18.29
N LEU A 182 -3.47 2.03 -17.64
CA LEU A 182 -4.55 1.26 -18.25
C LEU A 182 -5.90 1.77 -17.76
N THR A 183 -6.84 1.98 -18.68
CA THR A 183 -8.25 2.33 -18.38
C THR A 183 -9.19 1.49 -19.21
N GLY A 184 -10.35 1.11 -18.65
CA GLY A 184 -11.32 0.28 -19.38
C GLY A 184 -10.70 -1.04 -19.85
N ILE A 185 -9.94 -1.71 -18.98
CA ILE A 185 -9.35 -3.03 -19.25
C ILE A 185 -9.89 -3.98 -18.20
N GLU A 186 -10.49 -5.10 -18.62
CA GLU A 186 -11.07 -6.11 -17.72
C GLU A 186 -10.09 -7.25 -17.40
N ARG A 187 -9.06 -7.43 -18.23
CA ARG A 187 -8.02 -8.46 -18.01
C ARG A 187 -6.64 -7.98 -18.39
N ILE A 188 -5.67 -8.35 -17.57
CA ILE A 188 -4.25 -8.15 -17.85
C ILE A 188 -3.57 -9.52 -17.92
N ASN A 189 -3.07 -9.91 -19.09
CA ASN A 189 -2.40 -11.17 -19.31
C ASN A 189 -0.88 -11.02 -19.19
N PHE A 190 -0.25 -11.97 -18.49
CA PHE A 190 1.20 -12.14 -18.42
C PHE A 190 1.59 -13.51 -18.98
N SER A 191 2.89 -13.75 -19.16
CA SER A 191 3.38 -15.04 -19.68
C SER A 191 3.10 -16.24 -18.76
N ASP A 192 2.84 -16.01 -17.47
CA ASP A 192 2.65 -17.04 -16.44
C ASP A 192 1.36 -16.90 -15.63
N GLY A 193 0.48 -15.95 -15.97
CA GLY A 193 -0.75 -15.70 -15.22
C GLY A 193 -1.57 -14.54 -15.78
N PHE A 194 -2.62 -14.13 -15.08
CA PHE A 194 -3.40 -12.95 -15.42
C PHE A 194 -4.02 -12.30 -14.18
N TYR A 195 -4.29 -11.01 -14.27
CA TYR A 195 -5.19 -10.31 -13.37
C TYR A 195 -6.57 -10.14 -14.01
N ASN A 196 -7.64 -10.32 -13.24
CA ASN A 196 -8.92 -9.70 -13.58
C ASN A 196 -8.97 -8.31 -12.95
N VAL A 197 -9.54 -7.35 -13.67
CA VAL A 197 -9.72 -5.98 -13.17
C VAL A 197 -11.22 -5.73 -12.97
N HIS A 198 -11.57 -5.23 -11.80
CA HIS A 198 -12.92 -4.86 -11.43
C HIS A 198 -12.92 -3.41 -10.94
N THR A 199 -13.62 -2.54 -11.66
CA THR A 199 -13.72 -1.12 -11.33
C THR A 199 -15.19 -0.78 -11.04
N GLY A 200 -15.44 -0.15 -9.90
CA GLY A 200 -16.73 0.39 -9.52
C GLY A 200 -16.98 1.78 -10.12
N ASP A 201 -17.98 2.46 -9.59
CA ASP A 201 -18.43 3.77 -10.03
C ASP A 201 -18.48 4.78 -8.88
N ASN A 202 -19.38 5.77 -8.96
CA ASN A 202 -19.52 6.79 -7.91
C ASN A 202 -20.57 6.41 -6.84
N ASN A 203 -21.11 5.19 -6.90
CA ASN A 203 -22.11 4.69 -5.97
C ASN A 203 -21.48 3.60 -5.09
N ASN A 204 -22.18 3.25 -4.00
CA ASN A 204 -21.81 2.09 -3.20
C ASN A 204 -21.84 0.80 -4.04
N ASN A 205 -20.68 0.23 -4.31
CA ASN A 205 -20.49 -0.98 -5.07
C ASN A 205 -20.21 -2.19 -4.18
N ALA A 206 -20.60 -3.37 -4.68
CA ALA A 206 -20.24 -4.65 -4.08
C ALA A 206 -19.48 -5.45 -5.14
N LEU A 207 -18.14 -5.42 -5.07
CA LEU A 207 -17.25 -6.07 -6.01
C LEU A 207 -16.71 -7.36 -5.40
N THR A 208 -16.83 -8.47 -6.14
CA THR A 208 -16.32 -9.77 -5.71
C THR A 208 -15.52 -10.37 -6.84
N ALA A 209 -14.25 -10.63 -6.58
CA ALA A 209 -13.35 -11.28 -7.52
C ALA A 209 -13.68 -12.77 -7.67
N ASN A 210 -13.14 -13.35 -8.74
CA ASN A 210 -13.32 -14.77 -9.03
C ASN A 210 -12.41 -15.60 -8.10
N PRO A 211 -12.94 -16.61 -7.38
CA PRO A 211 -12.27 -17.22 -6.22
C PRO A 211 -11.03 -18.09 -6.49
N ASN A 212 -10.21 -17.88 -7.53
CA ASN A 212 -8.95 -18.63 -7.74
C ASN A 212 -7.89 -17.86 -8.55
N VAL A 213 -8.01 -16.54 -8.67
CA VAL A 213 -7.16 -15.74 -9.56
C VAL A 213 -6.84 -14.42 -8.92
N TRP A 214 -5.64 -13.93 -9.20
CA TRP A 214 -5.22 -12.60 -8.77
C TRP A 214 -6.14 -11.55 -9.41
N SER A 215 -6.55 -10.57 -8.62
CA SER A 215 -7.52 -9.57 -9.03
C SER A 215 -7.15 -8.17 -8.56
N LEU A 216 -7.45 -7.19 -9.38
CA LEU A 216 -7.40 -5.76 -9.07
C LEU A 216 -8.83 -5.27 -8.87
N LEU A 217 -9.16 -4.76 -7.68
CA LEU A 217 -10.49 -4.22 -7.37
C LEU A 217 -10.38 -2.75 -6.96
N TYR A 218 -11.09 -1.87 -7.65
CA TYR A 218 -11.21 -0.45 -7.31
C TYR A 218 -12.67 -0.09 -7.08
N GLY A 219 -13.03 0.39 -5.89
CA GLY A 219 -14.40 0.76 -5.52
C GLY A 219 -14.85 2.07 -6.19
N GLY A 220 -14.10 3.14 -5.99
CA GLY A 220 -14.37 4.45 -6.60
C GLY A 220 -14.81 5.47 -5.56
N ASN A 221 -16.00 6.04 -5.72
CA ASN A 221 -16.60 6.85 -4.65
C ASN A 221 -17.80 6.09 -4.09
N GLY A 222 -18.10 6.30 -2.82
CA GLY A 222 -19.21 5.63 -2.15
C GLY A 222 -18.68 4.73 -1.05
N ASN A 223 -19.58 4.10 -0.30
CA ASN A 223 -19.19 3.13 0.72
C ASN A 223 -19.23 1.74 0.08
N ASP A 224 -18.06 1.25 -0.32
CA ASP A 224 -17.91 0.08 -1.15
C ASP A 224 -17.59 -1.17 -0.33
N THR A 225 -17.89 -2.33 -0.90
CA THR A 225 -17.51 -3.63 -0.35
C THR A 225 -16.75 -4.42 -1.40
N LEU A 226 -15.46 -4.64 -1.17
CA LEU A 226 -14.56 -5.34 -2.08
C LEU A 226 -14.15 -6.68 -1.46
N THR A 227 -14.23 -7.76 -2.22
CA THR A 227 -13.83 -9.11 -1.78
C THR A 227 -12.92 -9.75 -2.82
N GLY A 228 -11.64 -9.95 -2.49
CA GLY A 228 -10.60 -10.55 -3.34
C GLY A 228 -10.79 -12.06 -3.55
N GLY A 229 -11.03 -12.79 -2.46
CA GLY A 229 -11.31 -14.22 -2.51
C GLY A 229 -10.04 -15.04 -2.34
N ASN A 230 -9.62 -15.80 -3.36
CA ASN A 230 -8.33 -16.52 -3.31
C ASN A 230 -7.40 -15.91 -4.35
N GLY A 231 -6.16 -15.68 -3.99
CA GLY A 231 -5.20 -15.01 -4.85
C GLY A 231 -4.37 -14.02 -4.05
N ASN A 232 -3.43 -13.35 -4.72
CA ASN A 232 -2.76 -12.19 -4.19
C ASN A 232 -3.43 -11.00 -4.86
N ASP A 233 -4.43 -10.44 -4.19
CA ASP A 233 -5.30 -9.42 -4.74
C ASP A 233 -4.83 -8.02 -4.34
N VAL A 234 -5.14 -7.03 -5.19
CA VAL A 234 -4.90 -5.61 -4.93
C VAL A 234 -6.23 -4.89 -4.87
N LEU A 235 -6.58 -4.39 -3.68
CA LEU A 235 -7.85 -3.74 -3.40
C LEU A 235 -7.62 -2.23 -3.14
N ALA A 236 -8.50 -1.39 -3.67
CA ALA A 236 -8.52 0.04 -3.40
C ALA A 236 -9.98 0.48 -3.25
N GLY A 237 -10.37 0.88 -2.04
CA GLY A 237 -11.74 1.35 -1.78
C GLY A 237 -12.03 2.63 -2.54
N GLY A 238 -11.18 3.64 -2.36
CA GLY A 238 -11.36 4.96 -2.96
C GLY A 238 -11.91 5.93 -1.91
N ASN A 239 -12.85 6.79 -2.27
CA ASN A 239 -13.45 7.71 -1.29
C ASN A 239 -14.73 7.13 -0.71
N GLY A 240 -14.85 7.15 0.61
CA GLY A 240 -16.02 6.71 1.36
C GLY A 240 -15.58 5.85 2.54
N ASN A 241 -16.54 5.20 3.19
CA ASN A 241 -16.22 4.25 4.25
C ASN A 241 -16.40 2.84 3.70
N ASP A 242 -15.28 2.21 3.36
CA ASP A 242 -15.23 0.99 2.59
C ASP A 242 -14.97 -0.24 3.46
N THR A 243 -15.31 -1.41 2.94
CA THR A 243 -14.98 -2.71 3.53
C THR A 243 -14.18 -3.52 2.52
N LEU A 244 -12.93 -3.81 2.86
CA LEU A 244 -11.99 -4.56 2.03
C LEU A 244 -11.70 -5.92 2.67
N VAL A 245 -11.97 -6.98 1.93
CA VAL A 245 -11.72 -8.36 2.34
C VAL A 245 -10.76 -8.98 1.32
N GLY A 246 -9.49 -9.16 1.68
CA GLY A 246 -8.50 -9.77 0.77
C GLY A 246 -8.84 -11.25 0.56
N GLY A 247 -8.77 -12.02 1.65
CA GLY A 247 -9.19 -13.41 1.65
C GLY A 247 -8.01 -14.35 1.87
N SER A 248 -7.79 -15.30 0.96
CA SER A 248 -6.67 -16.24 1.02
C SER A 248 -5.58 -15.86 0.03
N GLY A 249 -4.38 -15.58 0.54
CA GLY A 249 -3.18 -15.37 -0.25
C GLY A 249 -2.32 -14.29 0.38
N GLN A 250 -1.72 -13.44 -0.44
CA GLN A 250 -0.98 -12.26 0.01
C GLN A 250 -1.62 -11.04 -0.65
N ASP A 251 -2.59 -10.48 0.05
CA ASP A 251 -3.45 -9.43 -0.43
C ASP A 251 -2.93 -8.06 0.02
N SER A 252 -3.21 -7.04 -0.78
CA SER A 252 -2.79 -5.68 -0.47
C SER A 252 -3.91 -4.67 -0.67
N ALA A 253 -3.96 -3.69 0.23
CA ALA A 253 -4.81 -2.52 0.10
C ALA A 253 -4.00 -1.31 -0.38
N THR A 254 -4.57 -0.45 -1.23
CA THR A 254 -3.91 0.75 -1.74
C THR A 254 -4.69 2.01 -1.37
N TYR A 255 -3.97 2.99 -0.82
CA TYR A 255 -4.46 4.33 -0.47
C TYR A 255 -3.65 5.39 -1.20
N PHE A 256 -4.29 6.49 -1.60
CA PHE A 256 -3.68 7.49 -2.50
C PHE A 256 -3.11 8.71 -1.78
N GLY A 257 -3.17 8.76 -0.45
CA GLY A 257 -2.55 9.80 0.34
C GLY A 257 -1.19 9.41 0.93
N SER A 258 -0.62 10.33 1.71
CA SER A 258 0.61 10.08 2.46
C SER A 258 0.31 9.16 3.63
N PHE A 259 1.15 8.18 3.85
CA PHE A 259 1.13 7.29 5.01
C PHE A 259 0.89 8.03 6.34
N THR A 260 1.58 9.15 6.57
CA THR A 260 1.43 9.98 7.79
C THR A 260 0.11 10.73 7.93
N SER A 261 -0.74 10.70 6.90
CA SER A 261 -2.09 11.29 6.93
C SER A 261 -3.19 10.29 7.28
N TYR A 262 -2.84 9.01 7.42
CA TYR A 262 -3.77 7.96 7.83
C TYR A 262 -3.42 7.46 9.24
N GLY A 263 -4.46 7.20 10.02
CA GLY A 263 -4.35 6.39 11.24
C GLY A 263 -4.68 4.94 10.92
N ALA A 264 -3.90 4.01 11.47
CA ALA A 264 -4.13 2.58 11.35
C ALA A 264 -4.22 1.95 12.74
N THR A 265 -5.32 1.26 13.03
CA THR A 265 -5.58 0.60 14.31
C THR A 265 -6.28 -0.73 14.10
N PHE A 266 -6.19 -1.67 15.04
CA PHE A 266 -7.07 -2.84 15.04
C PHE A 266 -8.39 -2.52 15.73
N THR A 267 -9.46 -3.15 15.25
CA THR A 267 -10.74 -3.23 15.93
C THR A 267 -10.75 -4.47 16.84
N SER A 268 -11.72 -4.55 17.75
CA SER A 268 -11.82 -5.65 18.73
C SER A 268 -12.09 -7.04 18.12
N ASN A 269 -12.27 -7.14 16.80
CA ASN A 269 -12.48 -8.41 16.10
C ASN A 269 -11.31 -8.74 15.14
N GLY A 270 -10.17 -8.06 15.28
CA GLY A 270 -8.97 -8.29 14.49
C GLY A 270 -8.97 -7.67 13.09
N ALA A 271 -10.02 -6.95 12.69
CA ALA A 271 -10.00 -6.17 11.45
C ALA A 271 -9.18 -4.89 11.63
N VAL A 272 -8.43 -4.49 10.61
CA VAL A 272 -7.69 -3.22 10.58
C VAL A 272 -8.66 -2.11 10.19
N GLN A 273 -8.68 -1.03 10.96
CA GLN A 273 -9.37 0.20 10.63
C GLN A 273 -8.35 1.24 10.15
N ILE A 274 -8.54 1.74 8.93
CA ILE A 274 -7.77 2.85 8.37
C ILE A 274 -8.66 4.09 8.36
N THR A 275 -8.16 5.22 8.87
CA THR A 275 -8.90 6.49 8.89
C THR A 275 -8.05 7.61 8.30
N GLY A 276 -8.58 8.34 7.31
CA GLY A 276 -7.88 9.46 6.68
C GLY A 276 -8.77 10.28 5.76
N SER A 277 -8.19 10.86 4.71
CA SER A 277 -8.91 11.72 3.76
C SER A 277 -9.88 10.97 2.85
N GLU A 278 -9.59 9.69 2.60
CA GLU A 278 -10.43 8.80 1.80
C GLU A 278 -11.65 8.30 2.60
N GLY A 279 -11.58 8.31 3.93
CA GLY A 279 -12.70 7.99 4.81
C GLY A 279 -12.26 7.13 5.99
N THR A 280 -13.14 6.20 6.41
CA THR A 280 -12.89 5.24 7.48
C THR A 280 -13.21 3.84 7.01
N ASP A 281 -12.18 3.08 6.75
CA ASP A 281 -12.24 1.81 6.04
C ASP A 281 -11.92 0.64 6.97
N LEU A 282 -12.54 -0.51 6.69
CA LEU A 282 -12.37 -1.74 7.46
C LEU A 282 -11.76 -2.84 6.59
N LEU A 283 -10.59 -3.33 7.00
CA LEU A 283 -9.76 -4.28 6.25
C LEU A 283 -9.68 -5.60 7.00
N THR A 284 -9.88 -6.70 6.27
CA THR A 284 -9.72 -8.07 6.79
C THR A 284 -8.97 -8.94 5.80
N GLY A 285 -8.04 -9.77 6.28
CA GLY A 285 -7.21 -10.62 5.41
C GLY A 285 -6.41 -9.80 4.40
N ILE A 286 -5.79 -8.71 4.84
CA ILE A 286 -4.90 -7.86 4.04
C ILE A 286 -3.53 -7.90 4.72
N GLU A 287 -2.49 -8.35 4.01
CA GLU A 287 -1.14 -8.49 4.57
C GLU A 287 -0.28 -7.24 4.33
N ARG A 288 -0.66 -6.37 3.39
CA ARG A 288 0.05 -5.11 3.12
C ARG A 288 -0.89 -3.94 2.84
N ILE A 289 -0.59 -2.79 3.41
CA ILE A 289 -1.33 -1.55 3.14
C ILE A 289 -0.36 -0.53 2.56
N ASN A 290 -0.55 -0.18 1.29
CA ASN A 290 0.32 0.70 0.52
C ASN A 290 -0.21 2.14 0.52
N PHE A 291 0.69 3.09 0.64
CA PHE A 291 0.45 4.53 0.52
C PHE A 291 1.46 5.13 -0.45
N THR A 292 1.29 6.41 -0.80
CA THR A 292 2.16 7.09 -1.77
C THR A 292 3.64 7.20 -1.36
N ASN A 293 3.96 7.10 -0.07
CA ASN A 293 5.30 7.28 0.47
C ASN A 293 5.72 6.24 1.52
N GLY A 294 4.99 5.13 1.64
CA GLY A 294 5.26 4.11 2.64
C GLY A 294 4.22 3.00 2.62
N TYR A 295 4.39 2.00 3.49
CA TYR A 295 3.44 0.91 3.65
C TYR A 295 3.46 0.40 5.09
N TYR A 296 2.37 -0.25 5.49
CA TYR A 296 2.34 -1.14 6.65
C TYR A 296 2.40 -2.59 6.17
N ASN A 297 3.21 -3.41 6.84
CA ASN A 297 2.99 -4.85 6.85
C ASN A 297 1.98 -5.18 7.96
N VAL A 298 1.04 -6.08 7.69
CA VAL A 298 0.00 -6.49 8.63
C VAL A 298 0.19 -7.96 8.96
N TYR A 299 0.26 -8.27 10.25
CA TYR A 299 0.38 -9.61 10.78
C TYR A 299 -0.77 -9.86 11.74
N THR A 300 -1.56 -10.88 11.45
CA THR A 300 -2.73 -11.25 12.27
C THR A 300 -2.58 -12.70 12.69
N GLY A 301 -2.70 -12.97 13.98
CA GLY A 301 -2.77 -14.30 14.54
C GLY A 301 -4.15 -14.93 14.41
N ASP A 302 -4.26 -16.16 14.90
CA ASP A 302 -5.50 -16.91 15.02
C ASP A 302 -5.90 -17.04 16.50
N ALA A 303 -6.79 -17.98 16.83
CA ALA A 303 -7.27 -18.16 18.20
C ALA A 303 -6.33 -19.03 19.07
N GLY A 304 -5.09 -19.26 18.62
CA GLY A 304 -4.11 -20.07 19.32
C GLY A 304 -2.82 -19.32 19.50
N ASN A 305 -1.95 -19.85 20.36
CA ASN A 305 -0.67 -19.21 20.67
C ASN A 305 0.20 -19.02 19.42
N ASN A 306 0.43 -17.77 19.04
CA ASN A 306 1.16 -17.35 17.86
C ASN A 306 2.49 -16.68 18.22
N GLU A 307 3.43 -16.75 17.29
CA GLU A 307 4.66 -15.97 17.33
C GLU A 307 4.73 -15.13 16.07
N LEU A 308 4.45 -13.83 16.21
CA LEU A 308 4.44 -12.86 15.12
C LEU A 308 5.70 -12.00 15.22
N SER A 309 6.45 -11.91 14.13
CA SER A 309 7.67 -11.09 14.07
C SER A 309 7.66 -10.27 12.79
N ALA A 310 7.58 -8.96 12.94
CA ALA A 310 7.74 -8.02 11.84
C ALA A 310 9.20 -7.89 11.39
N ASP A 311 9.39 -7.28 10.22
CA ASP A 311 10.68 -7.12 9.57
C ASP A 311 11.41 -5.83 9.99
N ARG A 312 12.72 -5.78 9.70
CA ARG A 312 13.66 -4.91 10.43
C ARG A 312 13.70 -3.44 10.03
N ASN A 313 12.78 -2.87 9.25
CA ASN A 313 12.89 -1.46 8.82
C ASN A 313 11.58 -0.79 8.38
N VAL A 314 10.42 -1.29 8.81
CA VAL A 314 9.12 -0.79 8.34
C VAL A 314 8.15 -0.77 9.49
N TRP A 315 7.28 0.24 9.52
CA TRP A 315 6.18 0.27 10.48
C TRP A 315 5.25 -0.91 10.20
N SER A 316 4.84 -1.60 11.26
CA SER A 316 4.08 -2.84 11.17
C SER A 316 2.86 -2.80 12.09
N LEU A 317 1.79 -3.48 11.65
CA LEU A 317 0.60 -3.73 12.45
C LEU A 317 0.59 -5.21 12.82
N LEU A 318 0.58 -5.52 14.13
CA LEU A 318 0.52 -6.88 14.64
C LEU A 318 -0.69 -7.03 15.56
N TYR A 319 -1.47 -8.09 15.37
CA TYR A 319 -2.59 -8.48 16.23
C TYR A 319 -2.47 -9.96 16.59
N GLY A 320 -2.36 -10.28 17.87
CA GLY A 320 -2.25 -11.66 18.37
C GLY A 320 -3.57 -12.41 18.22
N GLY A 321 -4.62 -11.94 18.91
CA GLY A 321 -5.95 -12.53 18.81
C GLY A 321 -6.37 -13.17 20.12
N ASP A 322 -6.77 -14.44 20.10
CA ASP A 322 -6.97 -15.20 21.34
C ASP A 322 -5.74 -16.10 21.54
N GLY A 323 -5.45 -16.46 22.79
CA GLY A 323 -4.33 -17.32 23.12
C GLY A 323 -3.12 -16.55 23.61
N SER A 324 -2.09 -17.27 24.05
CA SER A 324 -0.90 -16.61 24.61
C SER A 324 0.13 -16.36 23.53
N ASP A 325 0.21 -15.12 23.07
CA ASP A 325 0.95 -14.73 21.88
C ASP A 325 2.26 -14.03 22.19
N ARG A 326 3.13 -14.03 21.18
CA ARG A 326 4.43 -13.37 21.21
C ARG A 326 4.59 -12.48 19.98
N LEU A 327 4.49 -11.17 20.17
CA LEU A 327 4.54 -10.17 19.11
C LEU A 327 5.86 -9.37 19.18
N ILE A 328 6.59 -9.30 18.06
CA ILE A 328 7.83 -8.52 17.93
C ILE A 328 7.68 -7.51 16.78
N GLY A 329 7.70 -6.21 17.08
CA GLY A 329 7.64 -5.11 16.11
C GLY A 329 8.92 -4.97 15.31
N GLY A 330 10.08 -4.92 15.98
CA GLY A 330 11.37 -4.88 15.31
C GLY A 330 11.92 -3.46 15.21
N ASN A 331 12.12 -2.93 14.00
CA ASN A 331 12.49 -1.51 13.85
C ASN A 331 11.41 -0.82 13.02
N GLY A 332 11.03 0.38 13.42
CA GLY A 332 9.89 1.09 12.85
C GLY A 332 9.03 1.63 14.00
N ASN A 333 8.06 2.48 13.70
CA ASN A 333 7.05 2.86 14.67
C ASN A 333 5.91 1.87 14.51
N ASP A 334 5.93 0.82 15.31
CA ASP A 334 5.05 -0.33 15.17
C ASP A 334 3.79 -0.17 16.03
N THR A 335 2.76 -0.94 15.68
CA THR A 335 1.50 -0.98 16.41
C THR A 335 1.14 -2.43 16.69
N LEU A 336 1.17 -2.82 17.96
CA LEU A 336 0.96 -4.20 18.43
C LEU A 336 -0.25 -4.27 19.37
N TYR A 337 -1.07 -5.30 19.18
CA TYR A 337 -2.21 -5.62 20.04
C TYR A 337 -2.11 -7.11 20.41
N GLY A 338 -2.05 -7.42 21.71
CA GLY A 338 -1.97 -8.78 22.23
C GLY A 338 -3.26 -9.53 21.96
N GLY A 339 -4.34 -9.05 22.58
CA GLY A 339 -5.66 -9.62 22.43
C GLY A 339 -6.12 -10.23 23.75
N ASN A 340 -6.64 -11.45 23.75
CA ASN A 340 -7.05 -12.12 24.98
C ASN A 340 -5.93 -13.04 25.50
N GLU A 341 -5.99 -13.36 26.78
CA GLU A 341 -5.03 -14.22 27.48
C GLU A 341 -3.64 -13.58 27.69
N TYR A 342 -2.61 -14.39 27.98
CA TYR A 342 -1.30 -13.87 28.38
C TYR A 342 -0.42 -13.59 27.17
N ASP A 343 -0.14 -12.32 26.90
CA ASP A 343 0.66 -11.92 25.75
C ASP A 343 2.02 -11.33 26.11
N GLN A 344 2.94 -11.44 25.15
CA GLN A 344 4.27 -10.84 25.21
C GLN A 344 4.48 -9.92 24.01
N LEU A 345 4.50 -8.62 24.25
CA LEU A 345 4.67 -7.58 23.25
C LEU A 345 6.06 -6.95 23.37
N TYR A 346 6.79 -6.92 22.27
CA TYR A 346 8.12 -6.33 22.15
C TYR A 346 8.09 -5.31 21.00
N GLY A 347 8.07 -4.00 21.33
CA GLY A 347 8.07 -2.90 20.34
C GLY A 347 9.34 -2.93 19.49
N GLY A 348 10.48 -2.61 20.11
CA GLY A 348 11.79 -2.76 19.49
C GLY A 348 12.49 -1.42 19.34
N ALA A 349 12.62 -0.89 18.13
CA ALA A 349 13.24 0.41 17.91
C ALA A 349 12.35 1.32 17.08
N GLY A 350 11.99 2.46 17.62
CA GLY A 350 11.07 3.43 17.04
C GLY A 350 10.03 3.83 18.07
N ASP A 351 9.19 4.81 17.76
CA ASP A 351 8.14 5.25 18.68
C ASP A 351 6.93 4.31 18.53
N ASP A 352 6.81 3.30 19.40
CA ASP A 352 5.86 2.20 19.25
C ASP A 352 4.53 2.44 20.00
N VAL A 353 3.47 1.80 19.52
CA VAL A 353 2.17 1.72 20.20
C VAL A 353 1.84 0.27 20.52
N MET A 354 1.61 -0.04 21.79
CA MET A 354 1.32 -1.41 22.23
C MET A 354 0.13 -1.45 23.18
N GLN A 355 -0.70 -2.48 23.02
CA GLN A 355 -1.85 -2.75 23.86
C GLN A 355 -1.93 -4.24 24.19
N GLY A 356 -1.88 -4.61 25.47
CA GLY A 356 -2.02 -6.00 25.92
C GLY A 356 -3.45 -6.53 25.71
N ASP A 357 -4.44 -5.65 25.86
CA ASP A 357 -5.87 -5.93 25.79
C ASP A 357 -6.40 -6.68 27.04
N GLY A 358 -6.64 -7.98 27.02
CA GLY A 358 -7.24 -8.70 28.13
C GLY A 358 -6.38 -9.86 28.57
N GLY A 359 -5.72 -9.80 29.72
CA GLY A 359 -4.63 -10.71 29.97
C GLY A 359 -3.93 -10.54 31.31
N ASN A 360 -2.65 -10.89 31.35
CA ASN A 360 -1.74 -10.44 32.41
C ASN A 360 -0.40 -10.18 31.74
N ASP A 361 -0.34 -9.16 30.93
CA ASP A 361 0.54 -9.13 29.78
C ASP A 361 1.94 -8.62 30.12
N LEU A 362 2.90 -8.97 29.27
CA LEU A 362 4.25 -8.42 29.30
C LEU A 362 4.44 -7.48 28.12
N VAL A 363 4.47 -6.17 28.38
CA VAL A 363 4.59 -5.14 27.34
C VAL A 363 5.92 -4.40 27.48
N LEU A 364 6.76 -4.48 26.44
CA LEU A 364 8.13 -3.98 26.44
C LEU A 364 8.36 -3.04 25.24
N GLY A 365 8.53 -1.74 25.47
CA GLY A 365 8.69 -0.73 24.41
C GLY A 365 10.04 -0.74 23.72
N HIS A 366 11.09 -0.84 24.51
CA HIS A 366 12.48 -0.81 24.07
C HIS A 366 13.00 0.60 23.67
N GLU A 367 13.55 0.81 22.47
CA GLU A 367 14.14 2.10 22.05
C GLU A 367 13.08 2.98 21.39
N GLY A 368 12.97 4.24 21.78
CA GLY A 368 11.99 5.18 21.20
C GLY A 368 10.99 5.70 22.24
N ASN A 369 10.10 6.61 21.86
CA ASN A 369 9.07 7.14 22.75
C ASN A 369 7.80 6.32 22.60
N ASP A 370 7.62 5.36 23.51
CA ASP A 370 6.60 4.34 23.32
C ASP A 370 5.31 4.66 24.09
N ARG A 371 4.19 4.14 23.60
CA ARG A 371 2.91 4.14 24.32
C ARG A 371 2.49 2.71 24.62
N LEU A 372 2.50 2.35 25.89
CA LEU A 372 2.18 1.02 26.39
C LEU A 372 0.88 1.06 27.19
N VAL A 373 -0.04 0.19 26.83
CA VAL A 373 -1.29 -0.04 27.55
C VAL A 373 -1.35 -1.52 27.94
N GLY A 374 -1.53 -1.82 29.23
CA GLY A 374 -1.75 -3.19 29.72
C GLY A 374 -3.12 -3.66 29.29
N GLY A 375 -4.17 -3.08 29.87
CA GLY A 375 -5.56 -3.38 29.55
C GLY A 375 -6.25 -3.98 30.77
N ASP A 376 -7.10 -4.99 30.58
CA ASP A 376 -7.64 -5.76 31.70
C ASP A 376 -6.60 -6.80 32.12
N GLY A 377 -6.17 -6.83 33.38
CA GLY A 377 -5.11 -7.76 33.76
C GLY A 377 -4.29 -7.34 34.96
N ASN A 378 -3.32 -8.17 35.33
CA ASN A 378 -2.20 -7.70 36.15
C ASN A 378 -0.98 -7.65 35.25
N ASP A 379 -0.77 -6.51 34.64
CA ASP A 379 0.15 -6.37 33.52
C ASP A 379 1.52 -5.92 34.01
N THR A 380 2.55 -6.18 33.20
CA THR A 380 3.92 -5.74 33.43
C THR A 380 4.38 -4.88 32.27
N LEU A 381 4.55 -3.59 32.52
CA LEU A 381 4.90 -2.60 31.50
C LEU A 381 6.33 -2.07 31.72
N LEU A 382 7.15 -2.11 30.67
CA LEU A 382 8.50 -1.54 30.63
C LEU A 382 8.68 -0.70 29.36
N GLY A 383 8.84 0.61 29.51
CA GLY A 383 9.07 1.50 28.38
C GLY A 383 10.44 1.31 27.69
N GLY A 384 11.55 1.38 28.42
CA GLY A 384 12.89 1.55 27.80
C GLY A 384 13.75 0.29 27.58
N SER A 385 14.65 0.36 26.58
CA SER A 385 15.76 -0.59 26.28
C SER A 385 17.12 -0.13 26.80
N LEU A 386 18.08 -1.05 26.76
CA LEU A 386 19.48 -0.96 27.18
C LEU A 386 20.38 -0.08 26.28
N SER A 387 19.86 0.47 25.18
CA SER A 387 20.66 1.04 24.10
C SER A 387 20.81 2.55 24.21
N ARG A 388 22.05 3.01 24.11
CA ARG A 388 22.51 4.38 24.37
C ARG A 388 22.32 5.30 23.15
N THR A 389 21.16 5.26 22.50
CA THR A 389 20.94 6.01 21.26
C THR A 389 20.54 7.46 21.57
N GLU A 390 21.07 8.43 20.80
CA GLU A 390 20.96 9.86 21.11
C GLU A 390 19.53 10.40 20.92
N GLY A 391 18.82 10.71 22.00
CA GLY A 391 17.48 11.31 21.97
C GLY A 391 17.00 11.71 23.37
N THR A 392 15.79 12.27 23.48
CA THR A 392 15.04 12.21 24.75
C THR A 392 14.00 11.10 24.66
N GLN A 393 13.97 10.16 25.59
CA GLN A 393 13.02 9.03 25.62
C GLN A 393 11.90 9.29 26.64
N ARG A 394 10.66 9.31 26.18
CA ARG A 394 9.47 9.54 27.02
C ARG A 394 8.41 8.50 26.69
N ASP A 395 8.35 7.48 27.52
CA ASP A 395 7.37 6.40 27.37
C ASP A 395 6.12 6.76 28.16
N VAL A 396 4.94 6.42 27.64
CA VAL A 396 3.66 6.58 28.33
C VAL A 396 3.15 5.20 28.68
N LEU A 397 2.98 4.93 29.97
CA LEU A 397 2.55 3.65 30.50
C LEU A 397 1.17 3.80 31.14
N THR A 398 0.26 2.92 30.76
CA THR A 398 -1.12 2.87 31.28
C THR A 398 -1.41 1.43 31.67
N GLY A 399 -1.64 1.17 32.96
CA GLY A 399 -1.90 -0.19 33.46
C GLY A 399 -3.24 -0.71 32.97
N GLY A 400 -4.31 0.01 33.29
CA GLY A 400 -5.68 -0.40 33.00
C GLY A 400 -6.33 -1.02 34.24
N ALA A 401 -7.13 -2.06 34.04
CA ALA A 401 -7.88 -2.69 35.11
C ALA A 401 -7.10 -3.84 35.74
N GLY A 402 -6.58 -3.64 36.95
CA GLY A 402 -6.13 -4.72 37.83
C GLY A 402 -4.98 -4.31 38.72
N SER A 403 -3.94 -5.14 38.84
CA SER A 403 -2.79 -4.84 39.72
C SER A 403 -1.51 -4.77 38.90
N ASP A 404 -1.28 -3.61 38.30
CA ASP A 404 -0.26 -3.49 37.28
C ASP A 404 1.11 -3.23 37.89
N THR A 405 2.14 -3.58 37.14
CA THR A 405 3.54 -3.45 37.55
C THR A 405 4.30 -2.64 36.51
N PHE A 406 4.58 -1.38 36.85
CA PHE A 406 5.41 -0.48 36.05
C PHE A 406 6.88 -0.66 36.43
N VAL A 407 7.70 -1.12 35.48
CA VAL A 407 9.11 -1.44 35.74
C VAL A 407 10.00 -0.26 35.37
N LEU A 408 10.68 0.33 36.35
CA LEU A 408 11.65 1.42 36.15
C LEU A 408 13.05 0.98 36.61
N GLY A 409 13.60 -0.06 35.99
CA GLY A 409 14.94 -0.64 36.26
C GLY A 409 14.92 -2.17 36.38
N ASP A 410 15.94 -2.85 35.84
CA ASP A 410 16.08 -4.33 35.90
C ASP A 410 17.38 -4.76 36.60
N THR A 411 17.27 -5.79 37.44
CA THR A 411 18.35 -6.43 38.22
C THR A 411 18.86 -7.74 37.61
N SER A 412 18.27 -8.24 36.53
CA SER A 412 18.48 -9.60 36.01
C SER A 412 19.94 -9.93 35.62
N ASN A 413 20.81 -8.92 35.45
CA ASN A 413 22.19 -9.13 34.99
C ASN A 413 23.30 -8.63 35.92
N ASN A 414 23.05 -8.34 37.20
CA ASN A 414 24.12 -8.01 38.17
C ASN A 414 24.97 -6.79 37.75
N VAL A 415 24.37 -5.88 36.96
CA VAL A 415 24.99 -4.62 36.54
C VAL A 415 24.04 -3.45 36.85
N ASN A 416 24.60 -2.37 37.36
CA ASN A 416 23.95 -1.12 37.80
C ASN A 416 23.24 -0.36 36.66
N TYR A 417 22.17 -0.90 36.05
CA TYR A 417 21.48 -0.23 34.96
C TYR A 417 20.07 0.19 35.34
N ILE A 418 19.88 1.51 35.32
CA ILE A 418 18.57 2.13 35.20
C ILE A 418 18.43 2.53 33.73
N PHE A 419 17.26 2.24 33.17
CA PHE A 419 17.02 2.34 31.73
C PHE A 419 17.18 3.78 31.20
N TYR A 420 16.97 4.79 32.04
CA TYR A 420 17.18 6.21 31.71
C TYR A 420 18.47 6.74 32.34
N THR A 421 19.64 6.48 31.73
CA THR A 421 20.95 6.87 32.29
C THR A 421 21.76 7.76 31.35
N ASN A 422 21.28 8.98 31.10
CA ASN A 422 22.14 10.06 30.61
C ASN A 422 21.93 11.36 31.39
N ALA A 423 23.03 11.90 31.90
CA ALA A 423 23.04 13.14 32.67
C ALA A 423 22.53 14.31 31.80
N GLY A 424 21.34 14.82 32.09
CA GLY A 424 20.83 16.09 31.55
C GLY A 424 19.83 16.02 30.38
N LYS A 425 19.18 14.89 30.12
CA LYS A 425 18.06 14.81 29.15
C LYS A 425 16.77 14.37 29.87
N ASN A 426 15.63 14.94 29.47
CA ASN A 426 14.31 14.79 30.10
C ASN A 426 13.69 13.40 29.84
N ASP A 427 14.42 12.34 30.17
CA ASP A 427 14.01 10.96 29.90
C ASP A 427 13.24 10.41 31.10
N TYR A 428 12.04 9.88 30.89
CA TYR A 428 11.21 9.32 31.96
C TYR A 428 10.04 8.51 31.41
N ALA A 429 9.58 7.52 32.17
CA ALA A 429 8.25 6.94 31.97
C ALA A 429 7.17 7.81 32.63
N LEU A 430 6.11 8.11 31.89
CA LEU A 430 4.91 8.75 32.38
C LEU A 430 3.86 7.67 32.69
N ILE A 431 3.57 7.47 33.97
CA ILE A 431 2.50 6.59 34.44
C ILE A 431 1.23 7.43 34.57
N THR A 432 0.21 7.08 33.79
CA THR A 432 -1.03 7.86 33.70
C THR A 432 -2.20 7.24 34.46
N ASP A 433 -2.09 5.96 34.79
CA ASP A 433 -3.10 5.19 35.51
C ASP A 433 -2.44 4.63 36.76
N TRP A 434 -2.63 5.31 37.88
CA TRP A 434 -2.03 4.93 39.16
C TRP A 434 -3.12 4.71 40.20
N ASP A 435 -3.32 3.45 40.56
CA ASP A 435 -4.19 3.02 41.65
C ASP A 435 -3.37 2.69 42.92
N PRO A 436 -3.27 3.62 43.89
CA PRO A 436 -2.55 3.36 45.12
C PRO A 436 -3.34 2.40 46.01
N LYS A 437 -2.60 1.55 46.75
CA LYS A 437 -3.21 0.70 47.79
C LYS A 437 -4.09 1.50 48.76
N SER A 438 -5.40 1.35 48.66
CA SER A 438 -6.36 2.17 49.41
C SER A 438 -6.54 1.70 50.87
N SER A 439 -6.31 0.41 51.13
CA SER A 439 -6.47 -0.21 52.46
C SER A 439 -5.63 -1.49 52.63
N SER A 440 -5.54 -2.03 53.85
CA SER A 440 -4.83 -3.31 54.08
C SER A 440 -5.50 -4.51 53.43
N SER A 441 -6.82 -4.44 53.18
CA SER A 441 -7.62 -5.45 52.49
C SER A 441 -7.62 -5.27 50.98
N ASP A 442 -7.10 -4.16 50.49
CA ASP A 442 -6.97 -3.89 49.07
C ASP A 442 -5.84 -4.74 48.49
N THR A 443 -6.20 -5.53 47.49
CA THR A 443 -5.32 -6.49 46.81
C THR A 443 -5.13 -6.18 45.33
N THR A 444 -5.87 -5.20 44.80
CA THR A 444 -5.86 -4.80 43.38
C THR A 444 -5.36 -3.38 43.29
N PHE A 445 -4.04 -3.22 43.34
CA PHE A 445 -3.40 -1.92 43.35
C PHE A 445 -2.11 -1.98 42.56
N ASP A 446 -1.75 -0.85 41.97
CA ASP A 446 -0.59 -0.74 41.11
C ASP A 446 0.71 -0.71 41.90
N ARG A 447 1.77 -1.15 41.24
CA ARG A 447 3.11 -1.20 41.78
C ARG A 447 4.10 -0.57 40.82
N VAL A 448 5.05 0.14 41.39
CA VAL A 448 6.29 0.48 40.66
C VAL A 448 7.38 -0.47 41.14
N GLN A 449 8.01 -1.17 40.21
CA GLN A 449 9.19 -1.98 40.47
C GLN A 449 10.44 -1.13 40.25
N LEU A 450 11.29 -1.06 41.28
CA LEU A 450 12.57 -0.32 41.26
C LEU A 450 13.71 -1.28 41.61
N ALA A 451 14.83 -1.15 40.88
CA ALA A 451 16.02 -1.96 41.10
C ALA A 451 16.95 -1.35 42.16
N GLY A 452 17.55 -2.16 43.04
CA GLY A 452 18.63 -1.71 43.93
C GLY A 452 18.17 -1.11 45.26
N ASN A 453 18.99 -0.25 45.88
CA ASN A 453 18.75 0.18 47.26
C ASN A 453 17.81 1.38 47.36
N SER A 454 16.92 1.38 48.34
CA SER A 454 16.00 2.48 48.64
C SER A 454 16.68 3.83 48.87
N SER A 455 17.94 3.84 49.33
CA SER A 455 18.74 5.06 49.51
C SER A 455 19.13 5.76 48.21
N GLN A 456 18.98 5.08 47.07
CA GLN A 456 19.25 5.61 45.73
C GLN A 456 18.04 6.33 45.14
N TYR A 457 16.87 6.26 45.77
CA TYR A 457 15.64 6.81 45.25
C TYR A 457 15.05 7.86 46.19
N LYS A 458 14.33 8.82 45.61
CA LYS A 458 13.45 9.72 46.36
C LYS A 458 12.22 10.06 45.54
N LEU A 459 11.15 10.41 46.25
CA LEU A 459 9.93 10.95 45.66
C LEU A 459 9.86 12.46 45.89
N GLN A 460 9.34 13.18 44.92
CA GLN A 460 9.11 14.62 45.03
C GLN A 460 7.79 15.00 44.36
N SER A 461 6.97 15.78 45.05
CA SER A 461 5.78 16.36 44.43
C SER A 461 6.14 17.66 43.68
N SER A 462 5.68 17.78 42.45
CA SER A 462 5.93 18.97 41.61
C SER A 462 4.72 19.29 40.72
N SER A 463 4.76 20.45 40.08
CA SER A 463 3.81 20.81 39.05
C SER A 463 4.60 20.91 37.75
N ILE A 464 4.42 19.93 36.87
CA ILE A 464 5.20 19.84 35.63
C ILE A 464 4.36 20.41 34.50
N SER A 465 4.88 21.42 33.82
CA SER A 465 4.14 22.07 32.73
C SER A 465 3.88 21.06 31.60
N GLY A 466 2.60 20.88 31.24
CA GLY A 466 2.18 19.97 30.18
C GLY A 466 1.98 18.52 30.61
N ILE A 467 2.09 18.21 31.91
CA ILE A 467 1.79 16.90 32.51
C ILE A 467 0.81 17.14 33.68
N GLY A 468 -0.29 16.39 33.71
CA GLY A 468 -1.26 16.44 34.83
C GLY A 468 -2.36 17.51 34.74
N GLY A 469 -3.37 17.35 35.60
CA GLY A 469 -4.54 18.19 35.79
C GLY A 469 -4.47 19.05 37.06
N SER A 470 -5.48 18.95 37.95
CA SER A 470 -5.61 19.82 39.13
C SER A 470 -4.78 19.40 40.35
N ALA A 471 -4.23 18.18 40.33
CA ALA A 471 -3.36 17.66 41.37
C ALA A 471 -1.89 17.97 41.06
N LYS A 472 -0.99 17.61 41.99
CA LYS A 472 0.46 17.65 41.72
C LYS A 472 0.91 16.26 41.31
N ASP A 473 1.90 16.20 40.44
CA ASP A 473 2.53 14.94 40.03
C ASP A 473 3.52 14.45 41.09
N THR A 474 3.79 13.15 41.10
CA THR A 474 4.90 12.56 41.87
C THR A 474 6.04 12.19 40.93
N GLU A 475 7.18 12.85 41.10
CA GLU A 475 8.44 12.50 40.44
C GLU A 475 9.14 11.38 41.21
N ILE A 476 9.55 10.34 40.48
CA ILE A 476 10.45 9.29 40.93
C ILE A 476 11.85 9.66 40.45
N LEU A 477 12.74 9.91 41.41
CA LEU A 477 14.10 10.37 41.16
C LEU A 477 15.10 9.33 41.61
N PHE A 478 16.09 9.02 40.77
CA PHE A 478 17.22 8.16 41.07
C PHE A 478 18.52 8.94 41.23
N LYS A 479 19.39 8.49 42.12
CA LYS A 479 20.69 9.12 42.38
C LYS A 479 21.81 8.49 41.56
N LEU A 480 22.26 9.19 40.52
CA LEU A 480 23.39 8.81 39.67
C LEU A 480 24.52 9.84 39.79
N ASN A 481 25.77 9.41 40.03
CA ASN A 481 26.96 10.28 40.08
C ASN A 481 26.80 11.52 40.99
N ASN A 482 26.08 11.39 42.11
CA ASN A 482 25.70 12.46 43.06
C ASN A 482 24.67 13.49 42.56
N SER A 483 24.10 13.32 41.37
CA SER A 483 22.96 14.08 40.87
C SER A 483 21.67 13.26 40.99
N TRP A 484 20.55 13.96 41.13
CA TRP A 484 19.22 13.34 41.08
C TRP A 484 18.70 13.46 39.65
N GLU A 485 18.38 12.33 39.05
CA GLU A 485 17.81 12.22 37.72
C GLU A 485 16.37 11.72 37.82
N ARG A 486 15.49 12.26 36.99
CA ARG A 486 14.10 11.79 36.89
C ARG A 486 14.08 10.51 36.06
N ILE A 487 13.32 9.53 36.53
CA ILE A 487 13.17 8.24 35.85
C ILE A 487 11.69 7.86 35.65
N GLY A 488 10.79 8.50 36.40
CA GLY A 488 9.36 8.29 36.27
C GLY A 488 8.57 9.47 36.79
N ILE A 489 7.39 9.67 36.23
CA ILE A 489 6.37 10.60 36.72
C ILE A 489 5.09 9.81 36.88
N ILE A 490 4.50 9.88 38.07
CA ILE A 490 3.13 9.44 38.27
C ILE A 490 2.24 10.68 38.17
N GLN A 491 1.46 10.74 37.11
CA GLN A 491 0.58 11.86 36.82
C GLN A 491 -0.45 12.04 37.93
N ASP A 492 -0.68 13.29 38.34
CA ASP A 492 -1.76 13.67 39.28
C ASP A 492 -1.76 12.94 40.65
N SER A 493 -0.65 12.31 41.04
CA SER A 493 -0.54 11.57 42.30
C SER A 493 0.29 12.32 43.34
N THR A 494 -0.24 12.48 44.56
CA THR A 494 0.48 13.07 45.72
C THR A 494 0.64 12.14 46.92
N GLN A 495 0.13 10.90 46.84
CA GLN A 495 0.08 9.96 47.99
C GLN A 495 1.03 8.76 47.86
N PHE A 496 1.83 8.68 46.80
CA PHE A 496 2.73 7.56 46.56
C PHE A 496 3.89 7.49 47.57
N SER A 497 4.20 6.29 48.07
CA SER A 497 5.31 6.05 48.98
C SER A 497 6.14 4.81 48.61
N LEU A 498 7.48 4.95 48.63
CA LEU A 498 8.40 3.86 48.29
C LEU A 498 8.31 2.63 49.21
N SER A 499 7.81 2.79 50.45
CA SER A 499 7.76 1.70 51.44
C SER A 499 6.51 0.83 51.35
N ARG A 500 5.44 1.30 50.69
CA ARG A 500 4.13 0.65 50.70
C ARG A 500 3.68 0.22 49.30
N ASP A 501 4.04 1.01 48.29
CA ASP A 501 3.45 0.95 46.96
C ASP A 501 4.53 0.65 45.86
N ALA A 502 5.79 0.45 46.27
CA ALA A 502 6.89 0.04 45.40
C ALA A 502 7.61 -1.21 45.95
N VAL A 503 8.02 -2.11 45.07
CA VAL A 503 8.83 -3.28 45.44
C VAL A 503 10.28 -2.97 45.06
N PHE A 504 11.16 -2.93 46.07
CA PHE A 504 12.61 -2.96 45.86
C PHE A 504 13.02 -4.42 45.68
N VAL A 505 13.52 -4.75 44.50
CA VAL A 505 14.12 -6.07 44.22
C VAL A 505 15.63 -5.95 44.14
#